data_AF-A0A2V6B5Q3-F1
#
_entry.id   AF-A0A2V6B5Q3-F1
#
_cell.length_a   1.000
_cell.length_b   1.000
_cell.length_c   1.000
_cell.angle_alpha   90.00
_cell.angle_beta   90.00
_cell.angle_gamma   90.00
#
_symmetry.space_group_name_H-M   'P 1'
#
loop_
_entity.id
_entity.type
_entity.pdbx_description
1 polymer ?
#
loop_
_entity_poly.entity_id
_entity_poly.type
_entity_poly.pdbx_seq_one_letter_code
_entity_poly.pdbx_strand_id
1 'polypeptide(L)'
;MKVYGLIFATALLIAVLVMHGQEAAPPSVDLFPEQEEASPTPPPNGPELPELKQLDDSFKPKSLGKDADALRVHVLWRELKNRTANDPEVQAAKKYAQTARTDLERRNRLRNYYDIYYQRMSALATTPELKLALQALKSDHENILAQPRVRPSPTPEVSGTPSPTPTGTPVKKKNKEKHKKKIHQ
;
A
#
# COMPACT_ATOMS: atom_id res chain seq x y z
N MET A 1 -17.93 1.09 15.37
CA MET A 1 -16.74 1.50 14.59
C MET A 1 -17.14 1.75 13.13
N LYS A 2 -17.73 2.91 12.83
CA LYS A 2 -18.33 3.21 11.51
C LYS A 2 -18.33 4.71 11.18
N VAL A 3 -17.28 5.40 11.62
CA VAL A 3 -17.15 6.88 11.51
C VAL A 3 -15.90 7.35 10.78
N TYR A 4 -14.95 6.47 10.44
CA TYR A 4 -13.72 6.86 9.74
C TYR A 4 -13.89 7.03 8.22
N GLY A 5 -15.04 6.64 7.65
CA GLY A 5 -15.30 6.75 6.21
C GLY A 5 -15.79 8.14 5.75
N LEU A 6 -16.26 8.98 6.67
CA LEU A 6 -16.89 10.27 6.30
C LEU A 6 -15.88 11.42 6.16
N ILE A 7 -14.72 11.34 6.81
CA ILE A 7 -13.73 12.43 6.87
C ILE A 7 -12.88 12.49 5.59
N PHE A 8 -12.68 11.35 4.91
CA PHE A 8 -11.91 11.30 3.66
C PHE A 8 -12.69 11.78 2.43
N ALA A 9 -14.02 11.83 2.48
CA ALA A 9 -14.84 12.27 1.35
C ALA A 9 -14.90 13.80 1.21
N THR A 10 -14.74 14.56 2.30
CA THR A 10 -14.85 16.03 2.29
C THR A 10 -13.58 16.74 1.81
N ALA A 11 -12.40 16.11 1.90
CA ALA A 11 -11.15 16.72 1.44
C ALA A 11 -10.97 16.67 -0.09
N LEU A 12 -11.68 15.78 -0.80
CA LEU A 12 -11.49 15.57 -2.24
C LEU A 12 -12.35 16.50 -3.12
N LEU A 13 -13.33 17.19 -2.54
CA LEU A 13 -14.26 18.06 -3.27
C LEU A 13 -13.80 19.54 -3.32
N ILE A 14 -12.85 19.93 -2.46
CA ILE A 14 -12.34 21.32 -2.43
C ILE A 14 -11.18 21.52 -3.42
N ALA A 15 -10.51 20.46 -3.88
CA ALA A 15 -9.34 20.56 -4.76
C ALA A 15 -9.67 20.76 -6.26
N VAL A 16 -10.94 20.65 -6.69
CA VAL A 16 -11.32 20.74 -8.12
C VAL A 16 -11.74 22.16 -8.55
N LEU A 17 -11.89 23.12 -7.62
CA LEU A 17 -12.46 24.44 -7.93
C LEU A 17 -11.45 25.59 -8.13
N VAL A 18 -10.14 25.32 -8.28
CA VAL A 18 -9.13 26.42 -8.36
C VAL A 18 -8.43 26.51 -9.73
N MET A 19 -8.86 25.75 -10.73
CA MET A 19 -8.19 25.72 -12.04
C MET A 19 -9.06 26.26 -13.16
N HIS A 20 -9.44 27.54 -13.14
CA HIS A 20 -9.71 28.34 -14.35
C HIS A 20 -9.57 29.83 -14.02
N GLY A 21 -8.53 30.47 -14.57
CA GLY A 21 -8.35 31.92 -14.46
C GLY A 21 -6.92 32.39 -14.79
N GLN A 22 -6.44 32.10 -16.00
CA GLN A 22 -5.40 32.93 -16.63
C GLN A 22 -6.11 33.80 -17.66
N GLU A 23 -6.33 35.07 -17.34
CA GLU A 23 -6.73 36.07 -18.30
C GLU A 23 -5.75 37.25 -18.25
N ALA A 24 -5.49 37.77 -19.44
CA ALA A 24 -4.37 38.60 -19.84
C ALA A 24 -4.18 39.91 -19.05
N ALA A 25 -2.92 40.32 -18.88
CA ALA A 25 -2.53 41.74 -18.84
C ALA A 25 -2.28 42.23 -20.30
N PRO A 26 -2.22 43.53 -20.66
CA PRO A 26 -2.24 44.78 -19.87
C PRO A 26 -3.23 45.84 -20.50
N PRO A 27 -3.35 47.17 -20.16
CA PRO A 27 -2.28 48.16 -20.02
C PRO A 27 -2.38 49.09 -18.79
N SER A 28 -1.25 49.75 -18.54
CA SER A 28 -0.97 50.84 -17.61
C SER A 28 -2.10 51.84 -17.39
N VAL A 29 -2.49 51.97 -16.12
CA VAL A 29 -3.28 53.08 -15.61
C VAL A 29 -2.43 53.79 -14.56
N ASP A 30 -1.79 54.88 -14.99
CA ASP A 30 -1.21 55.88 -14.09
C ASP A 30 -2.35 56.51 -13.29
N LEU A 31 -2.42 56.18 -12.01
CA LEU A 31 -3.21 56.90 -11.03
C LEU A 31 -2.34 57.16 -9.79
N PHE A 32 -1.34 58.01 -9.95
CA PHE A 32 -0.96 58.87 -8.85
C PHE A 32 -2.02 59.97 -8.73
N PRO A 33 -2.56 60.15 -7.53
CA PRO A 33 -2.41 61.45 -6.90
C PRO A 33 -1.34 61.32 -5.84
N GLU A 34 -0.33 62.19 -5.95
CA GLU A 34 0.59 62.53 -4.90
C GLU A 34 -0.21 62.92 -3.66
N GLN A 35 -0.23 62.03 -2.66
CA GLN A 35 -0.72 62.35 -1.33
C GLN A 35 0.49 62.43 -0.40
N GLU A 36 1.04 63.64 -0.30
CA GLU A 36 1.89 64.01 0.82
C GLU A 36 1.07 64.05 2.12
N GLU A 37 1.76 63.64 3.19
CA GLU A 37 1.43 63.76 4.62
C GLU A 37 0.32 62.86 5.20
N ALA A 38 0.75 61.80 5.90
CA ALA A 38 0.98 61.89 7.35
C ALA A 38 1.59 60.57 7.85
N SER A 39 2.79 60.65 8.43
CA SER A 39 3.38 59.52 9.15
C SER A 39 2.54 59.24 10.40
N PRO A 40 1.92 58.05 10.57
CA PRO A 40 1.30 57.72 11.84
C PRO A 40 2.43 57.40 12.81
N THR A 41 2.63 58.27 13.80
CA THR A 41 3.43 57.96 14.99
C THR A 41 2.91 56.64 15.58
N PRO A 42 3.74 55.57 15.66
CA PRO A 42 3.25 54.30 16.18
C PRO A 42 2.89 54.44 17.66
N PRO A 43 1.82 53.78 18.13
CA PRO A 43 1.48 53.77 19.55
C PRO A 43 2.64 53.20 20.37
N PRO A 44 2.91 53.72 21.59
CA PRO A 44 4.08 53.36 22.39
C PRO A 44 4.11 51.90 22.87
N ASN A 45 3.03 51.14 22.65
CA ASN A 45 2.91 49.71 22.99
C ASN A 45 2.40 48.90 21.78
N GLY A 46 3.03 49.07 20.62
CA GLY A 46 2.88 48.12 19.51
C GLY A 46 3.61 46.80 19.83
N PRO A 47 3.10 45.63 19.39
CA PRO A 47 3.79 44.35 19.59
C PRO A 47 5.23 44.47 19.06
N GLU A 48 6.21 44.04 19.86
CA GLU A 48 7.64 44.10 19.51
C GLU A 48 7.84 43.61 18.08
N LEU A 49 8.20 44.52 17.17
CA LEU A 49 8.51 44.13 15.80
C LEU A 49 9.70 43.16 15.87
N PRO A 50 9.59 41.97 15.26
CA PRO A 50 10.66 40.98 15.32
C PRO A 50 11.95 41.60 14.83
N GLU A 51 13.04 41.37 15.58
CA GLU A 51 14.34 41.92 15.24
C GLU A 51 14.73 41.49 13.82
N LEU A 52 15.38 42.37 13.04
CA LEU A 52 15.79 42.12 11.65
C LEU A 52 16.50 40.77 11.43
N LYS A 53 17.20 40.26 12.45
CA LYS A 53 17.83 38.93 12.43
C LYS A 53 16.83 37.77 12.42
N GLN A 54 15.71 37.89 13.13
CA GLN A 54 14.61 36.90 13.10
C GLN A 54 13.91 36.90 11.73
N LEU A 55 13.81 38.07 11.07
CA LEU A 55 13.35 38.14 9.69
C LEU A 55 14.34 37.45 8.74
N ASP A 56 15.64 37.76 8.83
CA ASP A 56 16.65 37.12 7.97
C ASP A 56 16.66 35.59 8.11
N ASP A 57 16.53 35.08 9.35
CA ASP A 57 16.43 33.65 9.62
C ASP A 57 15.15 33.02 9.05
N SER A 58 14.06 33.78 8.90
CA SER A 58 12.81 33.29 8.27
C SER A 58 12.82 33.36 6.75
N PHE A 59 13.72 34.13 6.14
CA PHE A 59 14.00 34.11 4.69
C PHE A 59 15.08 33.10 4.29
N LYS A 60 15.81 32.50 5.24
CA LYS A 60 16.78 31.43 4.92
C LYS A 60 16.04 30.23 4.34
N PRO A 61 16.32 29.83 3.09
CA PRO A 61 15.66 28.69 2.48
C PRO A 61 15.98 27.43 3.31
N LYS A 62 14.94 26.73 3.75
CA LYS A 62 15.09 25.48 4.51
C LYS A 62 15.93 24.53 3.67
N SER A 63 17.06 24.08 4.21
CA SER A 63 17.99 23.26 3.44
C SER A 63 17.29 21.95 3.05
N LEU A 64 17.04 21.81 1.75
CA LEU A 64 16.27 20.68 1.22
C LEU A 64 17.07 19.37 1.26
N GLY A 65 18.26 19.29 1.88
CA GLY A 65 19.15 18.13 1.73
C GLY A 65 18.46 16.79 1.98
N LYS A 66 17.92 16.59 3.18
CA LYS A 66 17.22 15.35 3.55
C LYS A 66 15.88 15.18 2.86
N ASP A 67 15.14 16.28 2.71
CA ASP A 67 13.79 16.28 2.11
C ASP A 67 13.85 16.00 0.61
N ALA A 68 14.86 16.53 -0.10
CA ALA A 68 15.10 16.29 -1.51
C ALA A 68 15.50 14.83 -1.76
N ASP A 69 16.33 14.24 -0.88
CA ASP A 69 16.69 12.83 -1.00
C ASP A 69 15.48 11.92 -0.78
N ALA A 70 14.64 12.21 0.22
CA ALA A 70 13.38 11.50 0.42
C ALA A 70 12.43 11.63 -0.77
N LEU A 71 12.32 12.83 -1.36
CA LEU A 71 11.52 13.07 -2.56
C LEU A 71 12.05 12.29 -3.76
N ARG A 72 13.37 12.25 -3.98
CA ARG A 72 14.00 11.46 -5.05
C ARG A 72 13.64 9.98 -4.92
N VAL A 73 13.79 9.42 -3.72
CA VAL A 73 13.44 8.02 -3.44
C VAL A 73 11.96 7.77 -3.72
N HIS A 74 11.07 8.66 -3.27
CA HIS A 74 9.63 8.52 -3.50
C HIS A 74 9.26 8.57 -4.99
N VAL A 75 9.90 9.46 -5.77
CA VAL A 75 9.71 9.54 -7.22
C VAL A 75 10.15 8.25 -7.90
N LEU A 76 11.32 7.72 -7.54
CA LEU A 76 11.82 6.44 -8.06
C LEU A 76 10.85 5.29 -7.77
N TRP A 77 10.35 5.20 -6.53
CA TRP A 77 9.35 4.20 -6.16
C TRP A 77 8.05 4.35 -6.96
N ARG A 78 7.58 5.58 -7.15
CA ARG A 78 6.37 5.86 -7.93
C ARG A 78 6.54 5.44 -9.38
N GLU A 79 7.64 5.83 -10.01
CA GLU A 79 7.94 5.47 -11.40
C GLU A 79 8.04 3.96 -11.58
N LEU A 80 8.74 3.30 -10.66
CA LEU A 80 8.91 1.85 -10.68
C LEU A 80 7.56 1.11 -10.55
N LYS A 81 6.71 1.55 -9.62
CA LYS A 81 5.35 1.01 -9.46
C LYS A 81 4.50 1.25 -10.69
N ASN A 82 4.54 2.45 -11.27
CA ASN A 82 3.76 2.79 -12.46
C ASN A 82 4.16 1.93 -13.66
N ARG A 83 5.47 1.76 -13.91
CA ARG A 83 5.97 0.90 -15.00
C ARG A 83 5.54 -0.55 -14.79
N THR A 84 5.71 -1.09 -13.59
CA THR A 84 5.34 -2.47 -13.27
C THR A 84 3.83 -2.70 -13.35
N ALA A 85 3.01 -1.75 -12.89
CA ALA A 85 1.55 -1.86 -12.95
C ALA A 85 0.99 -1.80 -14.39
N ASN A 86 1.75 -1.21 -15.32
CA ASN A 86 1.41 -1.14 -16.73
C ASN A 86 1.90 -2.36 -17.53
N ASP A 87 2.64 -3.28 -16.92
CA ASP A 87 3.10 -4.51 -17.56
C ASP A 87 1.89 -5.44 -17.87
N PRO A 88 1.76 -5.93 -19.12
CA PRO A 88 0.62 -6.76 -19.51
C PRO A 88 0.52 -8.08 -18.74
N GLU A 89 1.64 -8.70 -18.39
CA GLU A 89 1.64 -9.96 -17.63
C GLU A 89 1.19 -9.74 -16.20
N VAL A 90 1.64 -8.64 -15.58
CA VAL A 90 1.21 -8.24 -14.24
C VAL A 90 -0.29 -8.00 -14.22
N GLN A 91 -0.83 -7.30 -15.22
CA GLN A 91 -2.26 -7.06 -15.33
C GLN A 91 -3.04 -8.34 -15.57
N ALA A 92 -2.55 -9.23 -16.44
CA ALA A 92 -3.17 -10.52 -16.70
C ALA A 92 -3.22 -11.38 -15.43
N ALA A 93 -2.11 -11.48 -14.70
CA ALA A 93 -2.03 -12.22 -13.44
C ALA A 93 -2.99 -11.63 -12.38
N LYS A 94 -3.09 -10.31 -12.29
CA LYS A 94 -4.02 -9.62 -11.39
C LYS A 94 -5.47 -9.96 -11.72
N LYS A 95 -5.86 -9.84 -13.00
CA LYS A 95 -7.21 -10.19 -13.48
C LYS A 95 -7.50 -11.67 -13.23
N TYR A 96 -6.54 -12.54 -13.51
CA TYR A 96 -6.66 -13.97 -13.24
C TYR A 96 -6.92 -14.26 -11.76
N ALA A 97 -6.19 -13.61 -10.85
CA ALA A 97 -6.43 -13.74 -9.42
C ALA A 97 -7.83 -13.25 -8.99
N GLN A 98 -8.36 -12.20 -9.64
CA GLN A 98 -9.69 -11.67 -9.35
C GLN A 98 -10.82 -12.62 -9.76
N THR A 99 -10.63 -13.41 -10.82
CA THR A 99 -11.63 -14.38 -11.31
C THR A 99 -11.77 -15.66 -10.48
N ALA A 100 -10.97 -15.81 -9.41
CA ALA A 100 -11.05 -16.97 -8.52
C ALA A 100 -12.45 -17.14 -7.91
N ARG A 101 -12.90 -18.39 -7.79
CA ARG A 101 -14.23 -18.72 -7.24
C ARG A 101 -14.19 -18.98 -5.73
N THR A 102 -13.02 -19.31 -5.20
CA THR A 102 -12.83 -19.61 -3.78
C THR A 102 -11.70 -18.77 -3.17
N ASP A 103 -11.72 -18.58 -1.84
CA ASP A 103 -10.66 -17.86 -1.12
C ASP A 103 -9.28 -18.54 -1.28
N LEU A 104 -9.24 -19.87 -1.13
CA LEU A 104 -8.00 -20.64 -1.26
C LEU A 104 -7.39 -20.46 -2.65
N GLU A 105 -8.22 -20.56 -3.69
CA GLU A 105 -7.80 -20.32 -5.06
C GLU A 105 -7.33 -18.87 -5.27
N ARG A 106 -8.08 -17.88 -4.76
CA ARG A 106 -7.70 -16.48 -4.84
C ARG A 106 -6.32 -16.25 -4.22
N ARG A 107 -6.06 -16.79 -3.03
CA ARG A 107 -4.76 -16.65 -2.34
C ARG A 107 -3.63 -17.29 -3.13
N ASN A 108 -3.82 -18.48 -3.67
CA ASN A 108 -2.82 -19.15 -4.52
C ASN A 108 -2.52 -18.32 -5.77
N ARG A 109 -3.56 -17.81 -6.44
CA ARG A 109 -3.39 -16.93 -7.61
C ARG A 109 -2.76 -15.58 -7.25
N LEU A 110 -3.06 -15.03 -6.07
CA LEU A 110 -2.45 -13.80 -5.57
C LEU A 110 -0.96 -13.98 -5.24
N ARG A 111 -0.53 -15.14 -4.74
CA ARG A 111 0.90 -15.45 -4.58
C ARG A 111 1.62 -15.40 -5.92
N ASN A 112 1.08 -16.08 -6.94
CA ASN A 112 1.63 -16.02 -8.30
C ASN A 112 1.63 -14.58 -8.87
N TYR A 113 0.57 -13.81 -8.64
CA TYR A 113 0.55 -12.39 -9.00
C TYR A 113 1.68 -11.60 -8.33
N TYR A 114 1.92 -11.80 -7.03
CA TYR A 114 3.02 -11.12 -6.34
C TYR A 114 4.39 -11.60 -6.80
N ASP A 115 4.56 -12.89 -7.10
CA ASP A 115 5.79 -13.41 -7.72
C ASP A 115 6.12 -12.64 -9.01
N ILE A 116 5.17 -12.60 -9.95
CA ILE A 116 5.33 -11.89 -11.23
C ILE A 116 5.56 -10.39 -11.00
N TYR A 117 4.74 -9.75 -10.14
CA TYR A 117 4.84 -8.32 -9.85
C TYR A 117 6.21 -7.92 -9.32
N TYR A 118 6.72 -8.62 -8.29
CA TYR A 118 8.01 -8.31 -7.69
C TYR A 118 9.19 -8.77 -8.55
N GLN A 119 9.03 -9.81 -9.38
CA GLN A 119 10.05 -10.19 -10.37
C GLN A 119 10.21 -9.10 -11.45
N ARG A 120 9.10 -8.61 -12.02
CA ARG A 120 9.13 -7.50 -12.99
C ARG A 120 9.67 -6.22 -12.37
N MET A 121 9.25 -5.90 -11.15
CA MET A 121 9.71 -4.71 -10.44
C MET A 121 11.21 -4.79 -10.08
N SER A 122 11.72 -5.96 -9.66
CA SER A 122 13.14 -6.14 -9.35
C SER A 122 14.03 -6.19 -10.59
N ALA A 123 13.51 -6.63 -11.74
CA ALA A 123 14.20 -6.56 -13.02
C ALA A 123 14.40 -5.10 -13.48
N LEU A 124 13.44 -4.21 -13.18
CA LEU A 124 13.53 -2.77 -13.47
C LEU A 124 14.38 -2.00 -12.44
N ALA A 125 14.57 -2.56 -11.24
CA ALA A 125 15.35 -1.93 -10.19
C ALA A 125 16.86 -1.99 -10.49
N THR A 126 17.51 -0.83 -10.53
CA THR A 126 18.95 -0.73 -10.83
C THR A 126 19.82 -0.96 -9.59
N THR A 127 19.37 -0.53 -8.41
CA THR A 127 20.16 -0.59 -7.18
C THR A 127 19.93 -1.89 -6.40
N PRO A 128 20.97 -2.47 -5.76
CA PRO A 128 20.85 -3.70 -4.98
C PRO A 128 20.02 -3.50 -3.70
N GLU A 129 20.10 -2.33 -3.06
CA GLU A 129 19.29 -1.99 -1.88
C GLU A 129 17.79 -2.02 -2.19
N LEU A 130 17.41 -1.51 -3.37
CA LEU A 130 16.01 -1.52 -3.80
C LEU A 130 15.52 -2.95 -4.04
N LYS A 131 16.34 -3.82 -4.63
CA LYS A 131 15.99 -5.24 -4.81
C LYS A 131 15.77 -5.94 -3.48
N LEU A 132 16.59 -5.65 -2.46
CA LEU A 132 16.41 -6.20 -1.12
C LEU A 132 15.12 -5.70 -0.47
N ALA A 133 14.86 -4.39 -0.53
CA ALA A 133 13.60 -3.82 -0.04
C ALA A 133 12.37 -4.41 -0.73
N LEU A 134 12.46 -4.66 -2.04
CA LEU A 134 11.41 -5.32 -2.83
C LEU A 134 11.18 -6.77 -2.39
N GLN A 135 12.24 -7.51 -2.05
CA GLN A 135 12.11 -8.87 -1.53
C GLN A 135 11.42 -8.89 -0.16
N ALA A 136 11.72 -7.93 0.72
CA ALA A 136 11.04 -7.79 2.01
C ALA A 136 9.55 -7.47 1.82
N LEU A 137 9.21 -6.53 0.95
CA LEU A 137 7.82 -6.20 0.60
C LEU A 137 7.06 -7.38 -0.02
N LYS A 138 7.74 -8.21 -0.83
CA LYS A 138 7.18 -9.46 -1.34
C LYS A 138 6.81 -10.40 -0.20
N SER A 139 7.74 -10.66 0.71
CA SER A 139 7.47 -11.55 1.85
C SER A 139 6.34 -11.04 2.73
N ASP A 140 6.23 -9.73 2.95
CA ASP A 140 5.15 -9.13 3.73
C ASP A 140 3.78 -9.37 3.06
N HIS A 141 3.69 -9.16 1.75
CA HIS A 141 2.47 -9.42 0.99
C HIS A 141 2.08 -10.91 1.02
N GLU A 142 3.04 -11.82 0.89
CA GLU A 142 2.79 -13.26 0.97
C GLU A 142 2.35 -13.70 2.37
N ASN A 143 2.91 -13.08 3.41
CA ASN A 143 2.56 -13.35 4.80
C ASN A 143 1.10 -12.93 5.11
N ILE A 144 0.66 -11.78 4.58
CA ILE A 144 -0.75 -11.35 4.65
C ILE A 144 -1.67 -12.40 3.98
N LEU A 145 -1.17 -13.13 2.98
CA LEU A 145 -1.86 -14.24 2.33
C LEU A 145 -1.68 -15.60 3.04
N ALA A 146 -1.07 -15.69 4.21
CA ALA A 146 -1.04 -16.92 5.02
C ALA A 146 -2.32 -17.08 5.86
N GLN A 147 -2.99 -18.24 5.79
CA GLN A 147 -4.18 -18.48 6.63
C GLN A 147 -3.73 -18.81 8.06
N PRO A 148 -4.38 -18.23 9.09
CA PRO A 148 -4.14 -18.66 10.47
C PRO A 148 -4.51 -20.13 10.62
N ARG A 149 -3.61 -20.91 11.22
CA ARG A 149 -3.81 -22.35 11.37
C ARG A 149 -4.81 -22.59 12.51
N VAL A 150 -6.04 -22.99 12.15
CA VAL A 150 -7.11 -23.27 13.13
C VAL A 150 -6.89 -24.61 13.85
N ARG A 151 -6.02 -25.46 13.32
CA ARG A 151 -5.69 -26.75 13.93
C ARG A 151 -4.24 -26.75 14.41
N PRO A 152 -3.96 -27.18 15.66
CA PRO A 152 -2.59 -27.41 16.08
C PRO A 152 -1.92 -28.38 15.10
N SER A 153 -0.67 -28.08 14.73
CA SER A 153 0.15 -29.02 13.97
C SER A 153 0.24 -30.31 14.78
N PRO A 154 0.11 -31.51 14.18
CA PRO A 154 0.43 -32.72 14.90
C PRO A 154 1.86 -32.59 15.39
N THR A 155 2.04 -32.60 16.71
CA THR A 155 3.36 -32.69 17.33
C THR A 155 4.01 -33.95 16.76
N PRO A 156 5.26 -33.90 16.26
CA PRO A 156 5.99 -35.11 15.92
C PRO A 156 6.02 -35.96 17.18
N GLU A 157 5.30 -37.08 17.19
CA GLU A 157 5.39 -38.01 18.31
C GLU A 157 6.82 -38.51 18.34
N VAL A 158 7.58 -38.06 19.35
CA VAL A 158 8.81 -38.70 19.74
C VAL A 158 8.42 -40.12 20.14
N SER A 159 8.76 -41.06 19.26
CA SER A 159 8.56 -42.50 19.44
C SER A 159 9.01 -42.90 20.84
N GLY A 160 8.05 -43.17 21.73
CA GLY A 160 8.35 -43.84 23.00
C GLY A 160 7.43 -43.53 24.18
N THR A 161 6.12 -43.81 24.11
CA THR A 161 5.36 -44.30 25.28
C THR A 161 4.02 -44.94 24.81
N PRO A 162 3.64 -46.15 25.26
CA PRO A 162 2.44 -46.84 24.78
C PRO A 162 1.15 -46.14 25.22
N SER A 163 0.26 -45.95 24.25
CA SER A 163 -1.08 -45.38 24.38
C SER A 163 -1.99 -46.24 25.29
N PRO A 164 -2.72 -45.68 26.28
CA PRO A 164 -3.76 -46.41 26.98
C PRO A 164 -5.02 -46.53 26.10
N THR A 165 -5.36 -47.79 25.79
CA THR A 165 -6.56 -48.28 25.11
C THR A 165 -7.86 -47.59 25.55
N PRO A 166 -8.64 -47.00 24.63
CA PRO A 166 -10.08 -46.82 24.84
C PRO A 166 -10.81 -48.10 24.47
N THR A 167 -11.37 -48.78 25.48
CA THR A 167 -12.37 -49.84 25.32
C THR A 167 -13.59 -49.28 24.58
N GLY A 168 -13.67 -49.56 23.28
CA GLY A 168 -14.81 -49.27 22.42
C GLY A 168 -15.14 -50.51 21.59
N THR A 169 -16.27 -51.13 21.91
CA THR A 169 -16.84 -52.34 21.32
C THR A 169 -16.77 -52.37 19.78
N PRO A 170 -16.31 -53.45 19.13
CA PRO A 170 -16.22 -53.51 17.67
C PRO A 170 -17.59 -53.82 17.03
N VAL A 171 -18.16 -52.83 16.34
CA VAL A 171 -19.25 -53.07 15.38
C VAL A 171 -18.65 -53.69 14.11
N LYS A 172 -18.82 -55.00 13.95
CA LYS A 172 -18.44 -55.73 12.74
C LYS A 172 -19.22 -55.21 11.52
N LYS A 173 -18.58 -54.45 10.63
CA LYS A 173 -19.07 -54.26 9.25
C LYS A 173 -18.87 -55.56 8.48
N LYS A 174 -19.96 -56.27 8.19
CA LYS A 174 -19.98 -57.41 7.26
C LYS A 174 -19.64 -56.91 5.85
N ASN A 175 -18.57 -57.46 5.27
CA ASN A 175 -18.30 -57.36 3.84
C ASN A 175 -19.47 -57.97 3.05
N LYS A 176 -20.07 -57.19 2.15
CA LYS A 176 -20.99 -57.72 1.14
C LYS A 176 -20.16 -58.28 -0.02
N GLU A 177 -19.99 -59.59 0.01
CA GLU A 177 -19.38 -60.38 -1.05
C GLU A 177 -20.25 -60.32 -2.31
N LYS A 178 -19.62 -60.01 -3.45
CA LYS A 178 -20.28 -59.92 -4.76
C LYS A 178 -20.61 -61.34 -5.25
N HIS A 179 -21.89 -61.69 -5.33
CA HIS A 179 -22.32 -62.91 -6.02
C HIS A 179 -22.14 -62.75 -7.54
N LYS A 180 -21.10 -63.40 -8.06
CA LYS A 180 -20.88 -63.61 -9.49
C LYS A 180 -21.83 -64.73 -9.96
N LYS A 181 -22.95 -64.37 -10.58
CA LYS A 181 -23.86 -65.35 -11.21
C LYS A 181 -23.20 -65.83 -12.50
N LYS A 182 -22.63 -67.04 -12.50
CA LYS A 182 -22.27 -67.75 -13.73
C LYS A 182 -23.57 -68.27 -14.36
N ILE A 183 -23.80 -67.88 -15.60
CA ILE A 183 -24.82 -68.44 -16.48
C ILE A 183 -24.21 -69.72 -17.07
N HIS A 184 -24.87 -70.86 -16.89
CA HIS A 184 -24.56 -72.09 -17.63
C HIS A 184 -25.45 -72.16 -18.88
N GLN A 185 -24.84 -72.66 -19.96
CA GLN A 185 -25.48 -73.12 -21.19
C GLN A 185 -26.38 -74.31 -20.90
#